data_AF-A0A558ZTB1-F1
#
_entry.id   AF-A0A558ZTB1-F1
#
_cell.length_a   1.000
_cell.length_b   1.000
_cell.length_c   1.000
_cell.angle_alpha   90.00
_cell.angle_beta   90.00
_cell.angle_gamma   90.00
#
_symmetry.space_group_name_H-M   'P 1'
#
loop_
_entity.id
_entity.type
_entity.pdbx_description
1 polymer ?
#
loop_
_entity_poly.entity_id
_entity_poly.type
_entity_poly.pdbx_seq_one_letter_code
_entity_poly.pdbx_strand_id
1 'polypeptide(L)'
;SGQGMMLACNSMLDVICGYAPTPNDAYLFAQINNGNAISLPLGEDYTWSGTENLERTIEALFSEPFGQGYPKSEAERKIRDAEQLKEIRSIGQLQFKEFVNILDISLLESIKRKQDVIQNVKAYGKKEIADLIK
;
A
#
# COMPACT_ATOMS: atom_id res chain seq x y z
N SER A 1 11.21 -12.04 1.69
CA SER A 1 11.29 -10.80 2.49
C SER A 1 10.13 -9.80 2.37
N GLY A 2 9.42 -9.62 1.23
CA GLY A 2 8.35 -8.59 1.09
C GLY A 2 8.86 -7.15 0.85
N GLN A 3 10.05 -6.80 1.32
CA GLN A 3 10.63 -5.45 1.19
C GLN A 3 10.66 -4.91 -0.25
N GLY A 4 10.92 -5.74 -1.26
CA GLY A 4 10.92 -5.31 -2.66
C GLY A 4 9.58 -4.76 -3.14
N MET A 5 8.48 -5.38 -2.73
CA MET A 5 7.13 -4.88 -3.06
C MET A 5 6.80 -3.61 -2.28
N MET A 6 7.20 -3.51 -1.00
CA MET A 6 7.08 -2.27 -0.23
C MET A 6 7.77 -1.10 -0.93
N LEU A 7 9.01 -1.30 -1.41
CA LEU A 7 9.76 -0.28 -2.14
C LEU A 7 9.08 0.11 -3.45
N ALA A 8 8.66 -0.87 -4.25
CA ALA A 8 7.98 -0.61 -5.52
C ALA A 8 6.67 0.17 -5.30
N CYS A 9 5.86 -0.21 -4.31
CA CYS A 9 4.62 0.48 -3.98
C CYS A 9 4.88 1.92 -3.50
N ASN A 10 5.86 2.16 -2.62
CA ASN A 10 6.14 3.51 -2.13
C ASN A 10 6.78 4.44 -3.16
N SER A 11 7.19 3.94 -4.32
CA SER A 11 7.59 4.75 -5.48
C SER A 11 6.41 5.28 -6.29
N MET A 12 5.21 4.77 -6.07
CA MET A 12 3.98 5.24 -6.73
C MET A 12 3.37 6.41 -5.94
N LEU A 13 2.92 7.43 -6.66
CA LEU A 13 2.14 8.52 -6.06
C LEU A 13 0.87 7.97 -5.41
N ASP A 14 0.47 8.58 -4.30
CA ASP A 14 -0.71 8.24 -3.49
C ASP A 14 -0.70 6.82 -2.91
N VAL A 15 0.41 6.09 -3.00
CA VAL A 15 0.57 4.79 -2.34
C VAL A 15 1.48 4.94 -1.14
N ILE A 16 0.97 4.52 0.01
CA ILE A 16 1.73 4.40 1.26
C ILE A 16 1.64 2.94 1.66
N CYS A 17 2.75 2.24 1.47
CA CYS A 17 2.85 0.80 1.70
C CYS A 17 3.68 0.50 2.95
N GLY A 18 3.03 -0.04 3.98
CA GLY A 18 3.72 -0.50 5.19
C GLY A 18 4.34 -1.88 4.99
N TYR A 19 5.41 -2.20 5.71
CA TYR A 19 5.88 -3.58 5.84
C TYR A 19 5.31 -4.17 7.13
N ALA A 20 4.50 -5.23 7.02
CA ALA A 20 3.71 -5.75 8.13
C ALA A 20 4.00 -7.25 8.36
N PRO A 21 5.15 -7.63 8.93
CA PRO A 21 5.48 -9.03 9.16
C PRO A 21 4.62 -9.66 10.27
N THR A 22 4.10 -8.86 11.22
CA THR A 22 3.34 -9.33 12.38
C THR A 22 2.01 -8.58 12.57
N PRO A 23 1.08 -9.11 13.40
CA PRO A 23 -0.16 -8.42 13.75
C PRO A 23 0.04 -7.04 14.38
N ASN A 24 1.08 -6.88 15.20
CA ASN A 24 1.36 -5.61 15.84
C ASN A 24 1.83 -4.56 14.81
N ASP A 25 2.64 -4.95 13.84
CA ASP A 25 3.09 -4.04 12.78
C ASP A 25 1.90 -3.58 11.91
N ALA A 26 1.00 -4.50 11.55
CA ALA A 26 -0.21 -4.17 10.81
C ALA A 26 -1.13 -3.22 11.57
N TYR A 27 -1.42 -3.50 12.84
CA TYR A 27 -2.24 -2.64 13.68
C TYR A 27 -1.62 -1.24 13.83
N LEU A 28 -0.34 -1.15 14.19
CA LEU A 28 0.35 0.12 14.34
C LEU A 28 0.40 0.91 13.03
N PHE A 29 0.63 0.24 11.89
CA PHE A 29 0.58 0.89 10.59
C PHE A 29 -0.80 1.49 10.29
N ALA A 30 -1.89 0.73 10.50
CA ALA A 30 -3.25 1.23 10.30
C ALA A 30 -3.56 2.43 11.21
N GLN A 31 -3.20 2.34 12.49
CA GLN A 31 -3.52 3.36 13.48
C GLN A 31 -2.66 4.62 13.38
N ILE A 32 -1.37 4.49 13.05
CA ILE A 32 -0.41 5.60 13.05
C ILE A 32 -0.24 6.17 11.64
N ASN A 33 0.04 5.33 10.65
CA ASN A 33 0.40 5.79 9.31
C ASN A 33 -0.82 6.02 8.42
N ASN A 34 -1.93 5.33 8.69
CA ASN A 34 -3.16 5.45 7.91
C ASN A 34 -2.88 5.35 6.38
N GLY A 35 -2.07 4.36 6.01
CA GLY A 35 -1.72 4.06 4.63
C GLY A 35 -2.74 3.14 3.96
N ASN A 36 -2.55 2.89 2.67
CA ASN A 36 -3.53 2.19 1.82
C ASN A 36 -3.02 0.89 1.20
N ALA A 37 -1.79 0.48 1.52
CA ALA A 37 -1.23 -0.79 1.11
C ALA A 37 -0.36 -1.36 2.23
N ILE A 38 -0.20 -2.68 2.24
CA ILE A 38 0.80 -3.37 3.05
C ILE A 38 1.55 -4.40 2.21
N SER A 39 2.79 -4.65 2.60
CA SER A 39 3.64 -5.70 2.06
C SER A 39 3.94 -6.73 3.13
N LEU A 40 3.80 -8.01 2.75
CA LEU A 40 3.91 -9.16 3.63
C LEU A 40 5.10 -10.04 3.21
N PRO A 41 5.88 -10.59 4.16
CA PRO A 41 7.03 -11.45 3.87
C PRO A 41 6.65 -12.92 3.60
N LEU A 42 5.77 -13.19 2.63
CA LEU A 42 5.22 -14.54 2.42
C LEU A 42 6.22 -15.64 2.00
N GLY A 43 7.46 -15.29 1.66
CA GLY A 43 8.51 -16.22 1.24
C GLY A 43 9.59 -16.53 2.28
N GLU A 44 9.62 -15.80 3.40
CA GLU A 44 10.56 -16.03 4.51
C GLU A 44 9.75 -16.30 5.77
N ASP A 45 10.10 -17.36 6.51
CA ASP A 45 9.48 -17.74 7.78
C ASP A 45 7.97 -18.06 7.75
N TYR A 46 7.34 -18.01 6.57
CA TYR A 46 5.96 -18.41 6.31
C TYR A 46 5.83 -19.94 6.16
N THR A 47 6.25 -20.66 7.20
CA THR A 47 6.18 -22.13 7.29
C THR A 47 4.95 -22.57 8.08
N TRP A 48 5.05 -23.53 9.00
CA TRP A 48 3.91 -24.15 9.68
C TRP A 48 2.98 -23.15 10.41
N SER A 49 3.54 -22.08 11.01
CA SER A 49 2.78 -21.02 11.68
C SER A 49 2.48 -19.80 10.79
N GLY A 50 2.88 -19.82 9.52
CA GLY A 50 2.74 -18.69 8.60
C GLY A 50 1.29 -18.32 8.35
N THR A 51 0.42 -19.31 8.16
CA THR A 51 -1.01 -19.08 7.90
C THR A 51 -1.71 -18.44 9.09
N GLU A 52 -1.47 -18.92 10.32
CA GLU A 52 -2.03 -18.29 11.54
C GLU A 52 -1.52 -16.85 11.70
N ASN A 53 -0.23 -16.62 11.45
CA ASN A 53 0.33 -15.27 11.49
C ASN A 53 -0.32 -14.35 10.46
N LEU A 54 -0.57 -14.83 9.23
CA LEU A 54 -1.27 -14.06 8.20
C LEU A 54 -2.66 -13.67 8.64
N GLU A 55 -3.45 -14.66 9.08
CA GLU A 55 -4.83 -14.44 9.52
C GLU A 55 -4.86 -13.38 10.62
N ARG A 56 -4.05 -13.54 11.67
CA ARG A 56 -3.95 -12.58 12.77
C ARG A 56 -3.43 -11.21 12.32
N THR A 57 -2.56 -11.17 11.31
CA THR A 57 -2.03 -9.91 10.75
C THR A 57 -3.10 -9.16 9.99
N ILE A 58 -3.90 -9.85 9.18
CA ILE A 58 -5.03 -9.27 8.47
C ILE A 58 -6.14 -8.84 9.45
N GLU A 59 -6.46 -9.67 10.45
CA GLU A 59 -7.40 -9.32 11.52
C GLU A 59 -6.98 -8.04 12.25
N ALA A 60 -5.70 -7.94 12.64
CA ALA A 60 -5.17 -6.77 13.33
C ALA A 60 -5.11 -5.51 12.44
N LEU A 61 -4.90 -5.67 11.13
CA LEU A 61 -4.94 -4.53 10.19
C LEU A 61 -6.33 -3.88 10.14
N PHE A 62 -7.39 -4.70 10.20
CA PHE A 62 -8.78 -4.26 10.02
C PHE A 62 -9.60 -4.27 11.32
N SER A 63 -8.95 -4.35 12.49
CA SER A 63 -9.65 -4.50 13.78
C SER A 63 -10.40 -3.24 14.24
N GLU A 64 -9.99 -2.06 13.77
CA GLU A 64 -10.55 -0.76 14.11
C GLU A 64 -10.51 0.18 12.90
N PRO A 65 -11.28 1.30 12.89
CA PRO A 65 -11.10 2.36 11.90
C PRO A 65 -9.63 2.81 11.83
N PHE A 66 -9.15 3.13 10.64
CA PHE A 66 -7.75 3.55 10.45
C PHE A 66 -7.52 4.97 10.99
N GLY A 67 -6.24 5.30 11.24
CA GLY A 67 -5.81 6.66 11.53
C GLY A 67 -6.29 7.24 12.86
N GLN A 68 -6.59 6.40 13.86
CA GLN A 68 -7.04 6.89 15.16
C GLN A 68 -5.89 7.22 16.11
N GLY A 69 -4.64 7.02 15.68
CA GLY A 69 -3.43 7.23 16.47
C GLY A 69 -3.20 6.18 17.57
N TYR A 70 -1.93 5.85 17.80
CA TYR A 70 -1.51 4.96 18.88
C TYR A 70 -0.12 5.34 19.44
N PRO A 71 0.08 5.36 20.78
CA PRO A 71 -0.95 5.21 21.81
C PRO A 71 -1.92 6.39 21.80
N LYS A 72 -3.12 6.22 22.37
CA LYS A 72 -4.18 7.24 22.30
C LYS A 72 -3.78 8.57 22.93
N SER A 73 -2.92 8.55 23.94
CA SER A 73 -2.35 9.76 24.55
C SER A 73 -1.52 10.63 23.59
N GLU A 74 -1.05 10.08 22.47
CA GLU A 74 -0.27 10.78 21.45
C GLU A 74 -0.98 10.88 20.10
N ALA A 75 -2.25 10.49 20.03
CA ALA A 75 -2.98 10.31 18.77
C ALA A 75 -3.00 11.58 17.92
N GLU A 76 -3.35 12.72 18.52
CA GLU A 76 -3.45 14.00 17.80
C GLU A 76 -2.14 14.40 17.12
N ARG A 77 -1.00 14.21 17.80
CA ARG A 77 0.32 14.51 17.23
C ARG A 77 0.61 13.59 16.05
N LYS A 78 0.44 12.28 16.24
CA LYS A 78 0.76 11.29 15.20
C LYS A 78 -0.10 11.43 13.95
N ILE A 79 -1.39 11.76 14.12
CA ILE A 79 -2.29 12.03 12.99
C ILE A 79 -1.79 13.24 12.21
N ARG A 80 -1.46 14.35 12.89
CA ARG A 80 -0.91 15.55 12.22
C ARG A 80 0.40 15.24 11.47
N ASP A 81 1.32 14.54 12.10
CA ASP A 81 2.61 14.18 11.48
C ASP A 81 2.43 13.27 10.26
N ALA A 82 1.50 12.31 10.32
CA ALA A 82 1.19 11.41 9.22
C ALA A 82 0.57 12.16 8.03
N GLU A 83 -0.34 13.11 8.28
CA GLU A 83 -0.93 13.95 7.24
C GLU A 83 0.11 14.90 6.62
N GLN A 84 1.01 15.48 7.43
CA GLN A 84 2.10 16.29 6.90
C GLN A 84 3.05 15.47 6.00
N LEU A 85 3.33 14.21 6.35
CA LEU A 85 4.13 13.33 5.51
C LEU A 85 3.43 13.02 4.18
N LYS A 86 2.10 12.81 4.19
CA LYS A 86 1.31 12.61 2.96
C LYS A 86 1.41 13.81 2.03
N GLU A 87 1.31 15.02 2.57
CA GLU A 87 1.46 16.27 1.82
C GLU A 87 2.86 16.35 1.18
N ILE A 88 3.92 16.15 1.96
CA ILE A 88 5.31 16.17 1.46
C ILE A 88 5.51 15.12 0.34
N ARG A 89 4.99 13.91 0.52
CA ARG A 89 5.07 12.84 -0.49
C ARG A 89 4.39 13.23 -1.79
N SER A 90 3.20 13.84 -1.72
CA SER A 90 2.47 14.28 -2.92
C SER A 90 3.25 15.29 -3.76
N ILE A 91 4.09 16.11 -3.14
CA ILE A 91 4.96 17.10 -3.81
C ILE A 91 6.19 16.42 -4.44
N GLY A 92 6.73 15.39 -3.79
CA GLY A 92 7.99 14.74 -4.19
C GLY A 92 7.86 13.61 -5.22
N GLN A 93 6.65 13.20 -5.58
CA GLN A 93 6.41 12.04 -6.45
C GLN A 93 5.85 12.45 -7.83
N LEU A 94 6.22 11.70 -8.87
CA LEU A 94 5.70 11.88 -10.21
C LEU A 94 4.20 11.62 -10.26
N GLN A 95 3.48 12.44 -11.03
CA GLN A 95 2.08 12.18 -11.30
C GLN A 95 1.92 10.85 -12.05
N PHE A 96 0.85 10.10 -11.76
CA PHE A 96 0.68 8.75 -12.32
C PHE A 96 0.76 8.71 -13.85
N LYS A 97 0.21 9.73 -14.53
CA LYS A 97 0.29 9.86 -15.99
C LYS A 97 1.73 10.00 -16.50
N GLU A 98 2.54 10.81 -15.83
CA GLU A 98 3.96 10.99 -16.16
C GLU A 98 4.74 9.71 -15.88
N PHE A 99 4.45 9.06 -14.75
CA PHE A 99 5.01 7.77 -14.38
C PHE A 99 4.75 6.72 -15.47
N VAL A 100 3.52 6.57 -15.95
CA VAL A 100 3.19 5.62 -17.03
C VAL A 100 3.95 5.93 -18.32
N ASN A 101 4.12 7.20 -18.67
CA ASN A 101 4.83 7.60 -19.89
C ASN A 101 6.34 7.30 -19.87
N ILE A 102 6.95 7.19 -18.68
CA ILE A 102 8.37 6.83 -18.53
C ILE A 102 8.61 5.34 -18.34
N LEU A 103 7.55 4.55 -18.09
CA LEU A 103 7.68 3.11 -17.94
C LEU A 103 8.15 2.48 -19.25
N ASP A 104 9.04 1.50 -19.11
CA ASP A 104 9.46 0.68 -20.24
C ASP A 104 8.25 -0.01 -20.89
N ILE A 105 8.18 0.04 -22.22
CA ILE A 105 7.05 -0.49 -22.98
C ILE A 105 6.86 -1.98 -22.70
N SER A 106 7.94 -2.76 -22.55
CA SER A 106 7.82 -4.20 -22.26
C SER A 106 7.22 -4.47 -20.88
N LEU A 107 7.46 -3.58 -19.92
CA LEU A 107 6.85 -3.66 -18.59
C LEU A 107 5.36 -3.32 -18.64
N LEU A 108 4.97 -2.28 -19.38
CA LEU A 108 3.56 -1.95 -19.61
C LEU A 108 2.81 -3.12 -20.27
N GLU A 109 3.38 -3.71 -21.30
CA GLU A 109 2.80 -4.89 -21.96
C GLU A 109 2.71 -6.09 -21.00
N SER A 110 3.66 -6.24 -20.08
CA SER A 110 3.60 -7.24 -19.02
C SER A 110 2.42 -7.05 -18.07
N ILE A 111 2.19 -5.82 -17.63
CA ILE A 111 1.07 -5.45 -16.77
C ILE A 111 -0.26 -5.71 -17.49
N LYS A 112 -0.36 -5.31 -18.77
CA LYS A 112 -1.57 -5.51 -19.60
C LYS A 112 -1.95 -6.98 -19.77
N ARG A 113 -1.05 -7.94 -19.58
CA ARG A 113 -1.39 -9.38 -19.62
C ARG A 113 -2.30 -9.82 -18.46
N LYS A 114 -2.36 -9.08 -17.36
CA LYS A 114 -3.25 -9.37 -16.22
C LYS A 114 -4.66 -8.84 -16.48
N GLN A 115 -5.36 -9.50 -17.41
CA GLN A 115 -6.68 -9.08 -17.89
C GLN A 115 -7.72 -8.96 -16.78
N ASP A 116 -7.67 -9.85 -15.78
CA ASP A 116 -8.49 -9.77 -14.57
C ASP A 116 -8.32 -8.43 -13.82
N VAL A 117 -7.08 -8.01 -13.61
CA VAL A 117 -6.76 -6.71 -12.99
C VAL A 117 -7.20 -5.56 -13.89
N ILE A 118 -6.90 -5.63 -15.19
CA ILE A 118 -7.29 -4.57 -16.14
C ILE A 118 -8.80 -4.36 -16.17
N GLN A 119 -9.57 -5.45 -16.20
CA GLN A 119 -11.03 -5.35 -16.19
C GLN A 119 -11.57 -4.82 -14.87
N ASN A 120 -10.97 -5.19 -13.74
CA ASN A 120 -11.33 -4.64 -12.44
C ASN A 120 -11.09 -3.11 -12.39
N VAL A 121 -9.92 -2.65 -12.85
CA VAL A 121 -9.59 -1.22 -12.92
C VAL A 121 -10.54 -0.48 -13.88
N LYS A 122 -10.95 -1.09 -15.00
CA LYS A 122 -11.94 -0.49 -15.91
C LYS A 122 -13.33 -0.37 -15.27
N ALA A 123 -13.72 -1.32 -14.44
CA ALA A 123 -15.03 -1.33 -13.80
C ALA A 123 -15.12 -0.40 -12.58
N TYR A 124 -14.06 -0.33 -11.77
CA TYR A 124 -14.10 0.32 -10.46
C TYR A 124 -13.05 1.42 -10.25
N GLY A 125 -12.09 1.54 -11.16
CA GLY A 125 -11.02 2.53 -11.08
C GLY A 125 -11.48 3.94 -11.45
N LYS A 126 -10.65 4.93 -11.12
CA LYS A 126 -10.84 6.29 -11.60
C LYS A 126 -10.78 6.30 -13.14
N LYS A 127 -11.72 7.01 -13.78
CA LYS A 127 -11.84 7.07 -15.24
C LYS A 127 -10.52 7.39 -15.96
N GLU A 128 -9.77 8.37 -15.44
CA GLU A 128 -8.48 8.78 -16.00
C GLU A 128 -7.46 7.63 -16.03
N ILE A 129 -7.42 6.81 -14.98
CA ILE A 129 -6.53 5.64 -14.89
C ILE A 129 -7.01 4.52 -15.81
N ALA A 130 -8.33 4.27 -15.84
CA ALA A 130 -8.92 3.27 -16.73
C ALA A 130 -8.69 3.60 -18.21
N ASP A 131 -8.70 4.88 -18.58
CA ASP A 131 -8.44 5.34 -19.94
C ASP A 131 -6.95 5.22 -20.32
N LEU A 132 -6.03 5.44 -19.38
CA LEU A 132 -4.58 5.26 -19.59
C LEU A 132 -4.15 3.81 -19.82
N ILE A 133 -4.92 2.84 -19.33
CA ILE A 133 -4.58 1.41 -19.40
C ILE A 133 -5.28 0.69 -20.58
N LYS A 134 -5.94 1.44 -21.47
CA LYS A 134 -6.42 0.91 -22.76
C LYS A 134 -5.25 0.48 -23.65
#